data_AF-A0A9D1DVS0-F1
#
_entry.id   AF-A0A9D1DVS0-F1
#
_cell.length_a   1.000
_cell.length_b   1.000
_cell.length_c   1.000
_cell.angle_alpha   90.00
_cell.angle_beta   90.00
_cell.angle_gamma   90.00
#
_symmetry.space_group_name_H-M   'P 1'
#
loop_
_entity.id
_entity.type
_entity.pdbx_description
1 polymer ?
#
loop_
_entity_poly.entity_id
_entity_poly.type
_entity_poly.pdbx_seq_one_letter_code
_entity_poly.pdbx_strand_id
1 'polypeptide(L)'
;MDFTFNSKEELYQMIEPALDAKKSELDRLGYRHIHKNDVWNYLILTKWTKAHNLELSDIVSDILNCDNKLLNNYLKDSLAKRENIEII
;
A
#
# COMPACT_ATOMS: atom_id res chain seq x y z
N MET A 1 14.23 -1.07 -20.79
CA MET A 1 13.47 0.14 -21.17
C MET A 1 13.23 0.85 -19.86
N ASP A 2 14.02 1.90 -19.60
CA ASP A 2 13.99 2.58 -18.32
C ASP A 2 12.80 3.53 -18.33
N PHE A 3 11.73 3.17 -17.61
CA PHE A 3 10.56 4.01 -17.47
C PHE A 3 10.88 5.11 -16.46
N THR A 4 11.22 6.30 -16.95
CA THR A 4 11.34 7.52 -16.14
C THR A 4 9.98 8.22 -16.04
N PHE A 5 9.48 8.40 -14.82
CA PHE A 5 8.19 9.07 -14.54
C PHE A 5 8.38 10.56 -14.34
N ASN A 6 7.55 11.39 -14.99
CA ASN A 6 7.66 12.84 -14.88
C ASN A 6 6.80 13.41 -13.74
N SER A 7 5.86 12.64 -13.18
CA SER A 7 4.98 13.08 -12.09
C SER A 7 4.50 11.93 -11.18
N LYS A 8 4.01 12.28 -9.98
CA LYS A 8 3.42 11.31 -9.03
C LYS A 8 2.13 10.72 -9.57
N GLU A 9 1.42 11.49 -10.39
CA GLU A 9 0.17 11.14 -11.04
C GLU A 9 0.38 10.06 -12.10
N GLU A 10 1.43 10.16 -12.92
CA GLU A 10 1.78 9.11 -13.90
C GLU A 10 2.15 7.79 -13.23
N LEU A 11 2.93 7.87 -12.14
CA LEU A 11 3.26 6.69 -11.35
C LEU A 11 1.99 6.05 -10.77
N TYR A 12 1.07 6.85 -10.22
CA TYR A 12 -0.18 6.36 -9.66
C TYR A 12 -1.06 5.66 -10.71
N GLN A 13 -1.20 6.24 -11.91
CA GLN A 13 -1.99 5.65 -13.00
C GLN A 13 -1.46 4.27 -13.43
N MET A 14 -0.15 4.05 -13.37
CA MET A 14 0.44 2.77 -13.77
C MET A 14 0.34 1.68 -12.71
N ILE A 15 0.31 2.06 -11.42
CA ILE A 15 0.15 1.11 -10.32
C ILE A 15 -1.32 0.88 -9.97
N GLU A 16 -2.23 1.74 -10.44
CA GLU A 16 -3.67 1.63 -10.17
C GLU A 16 -4.21 0.23 -10.51
N PRO A 17 -3.89 -0.40 -11.67
CA PRO A 17 -4.32 -1.77 -11.94
C PRO A 17 -3.84 -2.80 -10.90
N ALA A 18 -2.63 -2.62 -10.35
CA ALA A 18 -2.09 -3.50 -9.31
C ALA A 18 -2.80 -3.29 -7.97
N LEU A 19 -3.08 -2.03 -7.61
CA LEU A 19 -3.86 -1.69 -6.41
C LEU A 19 -5.29 -2.24 -6.52
N ASP A 20 -5.89 -2.20 -7.70
CA ASP A 20 -7.25 -2.69 -7.97
C ASP A 20 -7.33 -4.20 -7.86
N ALA A 21 -6.34 -4.90 -8.41
CA ALA A 21 -6.19 -6.33 -8.26
C ALA A 21 -6.05 -6.71 -6.78
N LYS A 22 -5.18 -6.00 -6.03
CA LYS A 22 -4.98 -6.28 -4.60
C LYS A 22 -6.23 -5.99 -3.77
N LYS A 23 -6.93 -4.88 -4.05
CA LYS A 23 -8.19 -4.55 -3.38
C LYS A 23 -9.26 -5.62 -3.64
N SER A 24 -9.38 -6.09 -4.88
CA SER A 24 -10.31 -7.16 -5.24
C SER A 24 -10.01 -8.48 -4.53
N GLU A 25 -8.72 -8.82 -4.38
CA GLU A 25 -8.26 -9.98 -3.58
C GLU A 25 -8.66 -9.83 -2.11
N LEU A 26 -8.37 -8.67 -1.51
CA LEU A 26 -8.70 -8.36 -0.11
C LEU A 26 -10.21 -8.45 0.15
N ASP A 27 -11.03 -7.92 -0.75
CA ASP A 27 -12.49 -7.97 -0.64
C ASP A 27 -13.02 -9.40 -0.68
N ARG A 28 -12.46 -10.23 -1.57
CA ARG A 28 -12.79 -11.65 -1.66
C ARG A 28 -12.39 -12.43 -0.40
N LEU A 29 -11.31 -12.02 0.26
CA LEU A 29 -10.83 -12.63 1.51
C LEU A 29 -11.51 -12.07 2.77
N GLY A 30 -12.40 -11.09 2.64
CA GLY A 30 -13.18 -10.52 3.75
C GLY A 30 -12.58 -9.26 4.39
N TYR A 31 -11.49 -8.72 3.85
CA TYR A 31 -10.84 -7.49 4.34
C TYR A 31 -11.45 -6.22 3.71
N ARG A 32 -12.79 -6.12 3.73
CA ARG A 32 -13.53 -5.07 3.00
C ARG A 32 -13.23 -3.65 3.46
N HIS A 33 -12.81 -3.49 4.72
CA HIS A 33 -12.47 -2.20 5.33
C HIS A 33 -11.15 -1.60 4.82
N ILE A 34 -10.30 -2.39 4.16
CA ILE A 34 -8.99 -1.95 3.66
C ILE A 34 -9.15 -1.32 2.28
N HIS A 35 -8.74 -0.07 2.09
CA HIS A 35 -8.81 0.65 0.82
C HIS A 35 -7.47 0.64 0.07
N LYS A 36 -7.48 1.00 -1.22
CA LYS A 36 -6.26 1.11 -2.05
C LYS A 36 -5.21 2.03 -1.39
N ASN A 37 -5.67 3.14 -0.81
CA ASN A 37 -4.81 4.10 -0.10
C ASN A 37 -4.14 3.49 1.13
N ASP A 38 -4.80 2.55 1.83
CA ASP A 38 -4.23 1.90 3.00
C ASP A 38 -3.07 0.97 2.60
N VAL A 39 -3.25 0.21 1.52
CA VAL A 39 -2.18 -0.64 0.92
C VAL A 39 -0.98 0.22 0.51
N TRP A 40 -1.26 1.31 -0.20
CA TRP A 40 -0.24 2.24 -0.69
C TRP A 40 0.55 2.88 0.46
N ASN A 41 -0.15 3.45 1.45
CA ASN A 41 0.49 4.10 2.60
C ASN A 41 1.28 3.10 3.45
N TYR A 42 0.76 1.88 3.64
CA TYR A 42 1.48 0.82 4.32
C TYR A 42 2.82 0.54 3.64
N LEU A 43 2.82 0.27 2.33
CA LEU A 43 4.05 -0.04 1.58
C LEU A 43 5.05 1.12 1.58
N ILE A 44 4.59 2.37 1.47
CA ILE A 44 5.44 3.56 1.63
C ILE A 44 6.15 3.51 2.98
N LEU A 45 5.40 3.38 4.07
CA LEU A 45 5.94 3.54 5.43
C LEU A 45 6.80 2.35 5.86
N THR A 46 6.47 1.14 5.41
CA THR A 46 7.17 -0.07 5.85
C THR A 46 8.34 -0.46 4.95
N LYS A 47 8.21 -0.26 3.63
CA LYS A 47 9.16 -0.83 2.66
C LYS A 47 9.86 0.25 1.85
N TRP A 48 9.12 1.18 1.24
CA TRP A 48 9.70 2.09 0.26
C TRP A 48 10.42 3.30 0.86
N THR A 49 10.09 3.70 2.09
CA THR A 49 10.79 4.80 2.79
C THR A 49 12.29 4.52 2.96
N LYS A 50 12.69 3.24 3.01
CA LYS A 50 14.10 2.83 3.19
C LYS A 50 14.74 2.29 1.91
N ALA A 51 14.00 2.24 0.81
CA ALA A 51 14.46 1.63 -0.42
C ALA A 51 15.12 2.68 -1.32
N HIS A 52 16.15 2.24 -2.05
CA HIS A 52 16.87 3.03 -3.03
C HIS A 52 16.73 2.36 -4.40
N ASN A 53 16.56 3.14 -5.47
CA ASN A 53 16.37 2.66 -6.84
C ASN A 53 15.18 1.69 -7.02
N LEU A 54 14.03 2.00 -6.40
CA LEU A 54 12.79 1.27 -6.64
C LEU A 54 12.35 1.41 -8.09
N GLU A 55 12.27 0.29 -8.81
CA GLU A 55 11.67 0.25 -10.13
C GLU A 55 10.14 0.07 -10.02
N LEU A 56 9.43 0.40 -11.09
CA LEU A 56 7.98 0.17 -11.16
C LEU A 56 7.62 -1.30 -10.98
N SER A 57 8.42 -2.20 -11.56
CA SER A 57 8.30 -3.65 -11.43
C SER A 57 8.33 -4.08 -9.96
N ASP A 58 9.24 -3.51 -9.16
CA ASP A 58 9.34 -3.76 -7.72
C ASP A 58 8.09 -3.27 -6.99
N ILE A 59 7.64 -2.05 -7.30
CA ILE A 59 6.44 -1.45 -6.69
C ILE A 59 5.20 -2.31 -6.98
N VAL A 60 5.01 -2.72 -8.23
CA VAL A 60 3.87 -3.57 -8.65
C VAL A 60 3.96 -4.94 -7.97
N SER A 61 5.14 -5.55 -7.94
CA SER A 61 5.37 -6.82 -7.25
C SER A 61 5.06 -6.72 -5.76
N ASP A 62 5.45 -5.62 -5.11
CA ASP A 62 5.21 -5.37 -3.70
C ASP A 62 3.73 -5.22 -3.37
N ILE A 63 2.97 -4.56 -4.25
CA ILE A 63 1.51 -4.41 -4.10
C ILE A 63 0.84 -5.78 -4.19
N LEU A 64 1.12 -6.55 -5.24
CA LEU A 64 0.48 -7.85 -5.47
C LEU A 64 0.82 -8.86 -4.38
N ASN A 65 2.08 -8.86 -3.92
CA ASN A 65 2.58 -9.78 -2.89
C ASN A 65 2.47 -9.24 -1.45
N CYS A 66 1.76 -8.12 -1.23
CA CYS A 66 1.57 -7.58 0.10
C CYS A 66 0.85 -8.60 1.01
N ASP A 67 1.39 -8.85 2.21
CA ASP A 67 0.80 -9.77 3.18
C ASP A 67 -0.46 -9.15 3.80
N ASN A 68 -1.60 -9.76 3.53
CA ASN A 68 -2.92 -9.28 3.93
C ASN A 68 -3.09 -9.24 5.46
N LYS A 69 -2.48 -10.18 6.21
CA LYS A 69 -2.56 -10.23 7.68
C LYS A 69 -1.72 -9.14 8.30
N LEU A 70 -0.48 -8.96 7.81
CA LEU A 70 0.41 -7.90 8.30
C LEU A 70 -0.17 -6.52 8.03
N LEU A 71 -0.71 -6.29 6.82
CA LEU A 71 -1.41 -5.06 6.48
C LEU A 71 -2.58 -4.79 7.43
N ASN A 72 -3.45 -5.77 7.64
CA ASN A 72 -4.61 -5.63 8.52
C ASN A 72 -4.21 -5.34 9.97
N ASN A 73 -3.17 -6.01 10.47
CA ASN A 73 -2.66 -5.79 11.83
C ASN A 73 -2.06 -4.39 11.97
N TYR A 74 -1.26 -3.95 10.98
CA TYR A 74 -0.69 -2.61 10.97
C TYR A 74 -1.76 -1.52 11.02
N LEU A 75 -2.85 -1.67 10.25
CA LEU A 75 -3.94 -0.70 10.25
C LEU A 75 -4.66 -0.65 11.60
N LYS A 76 -4.92 -1.82 12.23
CA LYS A 76 -5.50 -1.89 13.57
C LYS A 76 -4.61 -1.22 14.61
N ASP A 77 -3.31 -1.48 14.56
CA ASP A 77 -2.34 -0.87 15.48
C ASP A 77 -2.23 0.66 15.27
N SER A 78 -2.30 1.12 14.02
CA SER A 78 -2.28 2.55 13.68
C SER A 78 -3.52 3.29 14.17
N LEU A 79 -4.69 2.64 14.11
CA LEU A 79 -5.95 3.16 14.66
C LEU A 79 -5.91 3.23 16.19
N ALA A 80 -5.47 2.15 16.85
CA ALA A 80 -5.36 2.10 18.31
C ALA A 80 -4.38 3.16 18.86
N LYS A 81 -3.31 3.48 18.12
CA LYS A 81 -2.38 4.56 18.49
C LYS A 81 -3.00 5.96 18.38
N ARG A 82 -3.93 6.17 17.44
CA ARG A 82 -4.61 7.46 17.27
C ARG A 82 -5.63 7.72 18.38
N GLU A 83 -6.40 6.70 18.77
CA GLU A 83 -7.39 6.82 19.85
C GLU A 83 -6.75 7.10 21.23
N ASN A 84 -5.49 6.66 21.44
CA ASN A 84 -4.76 6.94 22.68
C ASN A 84 -4.18 8.37 22.77
N ILE A 85 -4.23 9.17 21.70
CA ILE A 85 -3.72 10.57 21.71
C ILE A 85 -4.85 11.57 22.00
N GLU A 86 -6.12 11.19 21.86
CA GLU A 86 -7.27 12.07 22.16
C GLU A 86 -7.66 12.07 23.66
N ILE A 87 -6.94 11.33 24.52
CA ILE A 87 -7.11 11.34 25.98
C ILE A 87 -5.86 11.92 26.64
N ILE A 88 -5.54 13.20 26.39
CA ILE A 88 -4.62 14.00 27.22
C ILE A 88 -5.09 15.44 27.28
#